data_AF-A0A0D2X9H4-F1
#
_entry.id   AF-A0A0D2X9H4-F1
#
_cell.length_a   1.000
_cell.length_b   1.000
_cell.length_c   1.000
_cell.angle_alpha   90.00
_cell.angle_beta   90.00
_cell.angle_gamma   90.00
#
_symmetry.space_group_name_H-M   'P 1'
#
loop_
_entity.id
_entity.type
_entity.pdbx_description
1 polymer ?
#
loop_
_entity_poly.entity_id
_entity_poly.type
_entity_poly.pdbx_seq_one_letter_code
_entity_poly.pdbx_strand_id
1 'polypeptide(L)'
;MSLQKLRSWYARKSPVELWLDLLRTAEAFEDWEEAALHLDNLLGLDLWQVCLQNVMRNNPASKYYDWRLIAERLDSLATAREDGNFQQLVNLLRSGLVRNLGNITSPKLYNRSFAGTKYLIEEYITQIAEAVEDIRALPTTPSAIHGTGPSLTTQMKLDCIHDTRQAFGRSTLVLQGGAIFGMCHLGVVKALFLRGLLPRIITGTATGALIAALVAIHTEDELPAVLSGDGIDLSAFASKNGHENGDTSTAQTFRSRWETLLRRIRRFSKEGYFLDVTVLEECVRANVGDLTFEEAYNRSKRVLNITVATEGQGGVPTLLNYLTAPNVVCS
;
A
#
# COMPACT_ATOMS: atom_id res chain seq x y z
N MET A 1 -50.65 3.88 -18.77
CA MET A 1 -49.30 3.27 -18.66
C MET A 1 -49.42 2.02 -17.81
N SER A 2 -49.09 0.82 -18.32
CA SER A 2 -49.28 -0.46 -17.60
C SER A 2 -48.54 -0.48 -16.25
N LEU A 3 -49.18 -1.02 -15.20
CA LEU A 3 -48.60 -1.21 -13.85
C LEU A 3 -47.25 -1.95 -13.87
N GLN A 4 -47.03 -2.82 -14.87
CA GLN A 4 -45.75 -3.50 -15.07
C GLN A 4 -44.65 -2.54 -15.51
N LYS A 5 -44.96 -1.52 -16.32
CA LYS A 5 -43.99 -0.49 -16.73
C LYS A 5 -43.58 0.41 -15.55
N LEU A 6 -44.52 0.74 -14.67
CA LEU A 6 -44.25 1.49 -13.43
C LEU A 6 -43.39 0.70 -12.44
N ARG A 7 -43.66 -0.60 -12.24
CA ARG A 7 -42.79 -1.48 -11.44
C ARG A 7 -41.39 -1.62 -12.04
N SER A 8 -41.27 -1.80 -13.35
CA SER A 8 -39.96 -1.89 -14.02
C SER A 8 -39.18 -0.57 -13.99
N TRP A 9 -39.87 0.57 -13.93
CA TRP A 9 -39.24 1.88 -13.81
C TRP A 9 -38.78 2.16 -12.38
N TYR A 10 -39.55 1.73 -11.37
CA TYR A 10 -39.19 1.83 -9.96
C TYR A 10 -38.12 0.81 -9.52
N ALA A 11 -38.02 -0.33 -10.21
CA ALA A 11 -37.02 -1.38 -9.97
C ALA A 11 -35.74 -1.22 -10.80
N ARG A 12 -35.66 -0.20 -11.67
CA ARG A 12 -34.41 0.13 -12.37
C ARG A 12 -33.46 0.77 -11.38
N LYS A 13 -32.47 0.00 -10.93
CA LYS A 13 -31.32 0.55 -10.20
C LYS A 13 -30.73 1.70 -11.01
N SER A 14 -30.40 2.79 -10.32
CA SER A 14 -29.66 3.85 -10.98
C SER A 14 -28.33 3.29 -11.50
N PRO A 15 -27.77 3.82 -12.61
CA PRO A 15 -26.46 3.41 -13.09
C PRO A 15 -25.39 3.46 -11.98
N VAL A 16 -25.45 4.46 -11.11
CA VAL A 16 -24.57 4.61 -9.96
C VAL A 16 -24.71 3.46 -8.95
N GLU A 17 -25.94 3.06 -8.61
CA GLU A 17 -26.16 1.91 -7.71
C GLU A 17 -25.66 0.60 -8.30
N LEU A 18 -25.80 0.41 -9.61
CA LEU A 18 -25.29 -0.78 -10.30
C LEU A 18 -23.77 -0.87 -10.18
N TRP A 19 -23.05 0.21 -10.51
CA TRP A 19 -21.59 0.23 -10.41
C TRP A 19 -21.08 0.19 -8.96
N LEU A 20 -21.82 0.76 -8.00
CA LEU A 20 -21.50 0.62 -6.57
C LEU A 20 -21.66 -0.83 -6.09
N ASP A 21 -22.67 -1.54 -6.59
CA ASP A 21 -22.84 -2.96 -6.27
C ASP A 21 -21.70 -3.78 -6.89
N LEU A 22 -21.35 -3.55 -8.17
CA LEU A 22 -20.22 -4.20 -8.83
C LEU A 22 -18.90 -3.95 -8.09
N LEU A 23 -18.63 -2.71 -7.67
CA LEU A 23 -17.44 -2.35 -6.91
C LEU A 23 -17.36 -3.09 -5.57
N ARG A 24 -18.50 -3.34 -4.91
CA ARG A 24 -18.56 -4.06 -3.62
C ARG A 24 -18.42 -5.57 -3.77
N THR A 25 -18.82 -6.12 -4.92
CA THR A 25 -18.79 -7.57 -5.19
C THR A 25 -17.60 -8.00 -6.04
N ALA A 26 -16.73 -7.06 -6.44
CA ALA A 26 -15.56 -7.37 -7.25
C ALA A 26 -14.62 -8.33 -6.51
N GLU A 27 -14.24 -9.43 -7.20
CA GLU A 27 -13.29 -10.42 -6.70
C GLU A 27 -11.88 -10.20 -7.27
N ALA A 28 -11.79 -9.56 -8.44
CA ALA A 28 -10.55 -9.14 -9.08
C ALA A 28 -10.33 -7.62 -8.95
N PHE A 29 -9.06 -7.20 -8.94
CA PHE A 29 -8.71 -5.78 -8.84
C PHE A 29 -9.10 -5.03 -10.11
N GLU A 30 -8.94 -5.66 -11.28
CA GLU A 30 -9.25 -5.08 -12.58
C GLU A 30 -10.74 -4.72 -12.68
N ASP A 31 -11.62 -5.63 -12.23
CA ASP A 31 -13.07 -5.38 -12.17
C ASP A 31 -13.41 -4.25 -11.19
N TRP A 32 -12.70 -4.19 -10.05
CA TRP A 32 -12.86 -3.12 -9.06
C TRP A 32 -12.43 -1.76 -9.62
N GLU A 33 -11.30 -1.71 -10.32
CA GLU A 33 -10.75 -0.50 -10.95
C GLU A 33 -11.66 0.00 -12.07
N GLU A 34 -12.15 -0.88 -12.94
CA GLU A 34 -13.11 -0.53 -13.99
C GLU A 34 -14.39 0.07 -13.39
N ALA A 35 -14.95 -0.58 -12.36
CA ALA A 35 -16.13 -0.06 -11.68
C ALA A 35 -15.88 1.30 -11.00
N ALA A 36 -14.70 1.48 -10.39
CA ALA A 36 -14.29 2.73 -9.76
C ALA A 36 -14.19 3.87 -10.78
N LEU A 37 -13.56 3.63 -11.93
CA LEU A 37 -13.44 4.61 -13.02
C LEU A 37 -14.80 4.99 -13.61
N HIS A 38 -15.70 4.01 -13.81
CA HIS A 38 -17.05 4.29 -14.27
C HIS A 38 -17.87 5.11 -13.26
N LEU A 39 -17.72 4.83 -11.96
CA LEU A 39 -18.34 5.64 -10.91
C LEU A 39 -17.80 7.06 -10.90
N ASP A 40 -16.49 7.23 -11.04
CA ASP A 40 -15.86 8.54 -11.08
C ASP A 40 -16.41 9.38 -12.26
N ASN A 41 -16.56 8.77 -13.44
CA ASN A 41 -17.15 9.42 -14.61
C ASN A 41 -18.64 9.79 -14.38
N LEU A 42 -19.45 8.86 -13.89
CA LEU A 42 -20.88 9.09 -13.66
C LEU A 42 -21.16 10.17 -12.60
N LEU A 43 -20.29 10.29 -11.59
CA LEU A 43 -20.40 11.28 -10.53
C LEU A 43 -19.75 12.62 -10.89
N GLY A 44 -19.11 12.72 -12.07
CA GLY A 44 -18.33 13.90 -12.47
C GLY A 44 -17.09 14.12 -11.61
N LEU A 45 -16.60 13.07 -10.94
CA LEU A 45 -15.34 13.06 -10.19
C LEU A 45 -14.16 12.90 -11.13
N ASP A 46 -14.36 12.42 -12.35
CA ASP A 46 -13.38 12.52 -13.43
C ASP A 46 -12.97 13.98 -13.68
N LEU A 47 -13.82 14.99 -13.50
CA LEU A 47 -13.42 16.41 -13.58
C LEU A 47 -12.34 16.78 -12.55
N TRP A 48 -12.18 15.99 -11.49
CA TRP A 48 -11.06 16.10 -10.55
C TRP A 48 -9.75 15.54 -11.14
N GLN A 49 -9.81 14.47 -11.94
CA GLN A 49 -8.69 13.80 -12.60
C GLN A 49 -8.38 14.41 -13.99
N VAL A 50 -9.38 14.38 -14.88
CA VAL A 50 -9.43 14.82 -16.28
C VAL A 50 -9.68 16.33 -16.35
N CYS A 51 -8.59 17.08 -16.31
CA CYS A 51 -8.47 18.32 -17.09
C CYS A 51 -7.74 18.02 -18.40
N LEU A 52 -8.19 17.00 -19.14
CA LEU A 52 -7.62 16.68 -20.46
C LEU A 52 -7.89 17.82 -21.43
N GLN A 53 -6.79 18.27 -22.04
CA GLN A 53 -6.64 18.91 -23.34
C GLN A 53 -7.93 19.50 -23.94
N ASN A 54 -8.10 20.83 -23.80
CA ASN A 54 -9.00 21.71 -24.56
C ASN A 54 -10.40 22.06 -24.04
N VAL A 55 -10.85 21.66 -22.84
CA VAL A 55 -12.09 22.22 -22.24
C VAL A 55 -11.93 22.89 -20.87
N MET A 56 -10.83 22.70 -20.14
CA MET A 56 -10.52 23.54 -18.97
C MET A 56 -9.02 23.86 -18.90
N ARG A 57 -8.62 24.90 -19.62
CA ARG A 57 -7.44 25.68 -19.25
C ARG A 57 -7.70 26.24 -17.84
N ASN A 58 -7.07 25.60 -16.85
CA ASN A 58 -6.95 26.02 -15.46
C ASN A 58 -8.15 25.77 -14.52
N ASN A 59 -8.15 24.60 -13.87
CA ASN A 59 -7.93 24.69 -12.42
C ASN A 59 -7.12 23.51 -11.83
N PRO A 60 -5.82 23.37 -12.17
CA PRO A 60 -4.89 22.60 -11.35
C PRO A 60 -4.79 23.15 -9.92
N ALA A 61 -5.30 24.38 -9.68
CA ALA A 61 -5.29 25.00 -8.37
C ALA A 61 -6.21 24.28 -7.39
N SER A 62 -5.56 23.51 -6.54
CA SER A 62 -6.09 23.05 -5.29
C SER A 62 -5.29 23.74 -4.19
N LYS A 63 -5.97 24.18 -3.12
CA LYS A 63 -5.30 24.73 -1.93
C LYS A 63 -4.47 23.67 -1.19
N TYR A 64 -4.61 22.40 -1.58
CA TYR A 64 -3.97 21.27 -0.90
C TYR A 64 -2.58 20.93 -1.45
N TYR A 65 -2.18 21.46 -2.62
CA TYR A 65 -0.84 21.24 -3.17
C TYR A 65 -0.39 22.42 -4.04
N ASP A 66 0.92 22.64 -4.12
CA ASP A 66 1.51 23.68 -4.97
C ASP A 66 1.64 23.18 -6.40
N TRP A 67 0.54 23.30 -7.15
CA TRP A 67 0.49 22.88 -8.54
C TRP A 67 1.43 23.65 -9.46
N ARG A 68 1.78 24.91 -9.12
CA ARG A 68 2.66 25.73 -9.96
C ARG A 68 4.08 25.19 -9.92
N LEU A 69 4.55 24.87 -8.72
CA LEU A 69 5.83 24.22 -8.51
C LEU A 69 5.92 22.89 -9.28
N ILE A 70 4.88 22.06 -9.21
CA ILE A 70 4.86 20.77 -9.91
C ILE A 70 4.85 20.95 -11.43
N ALA A 71 4.05 21.89 -11.95
CA ALA A 71 3.99 22.17 -13.39
C ALA A 71 5.32 22.71 -13.93
N GLU A 72 5.97 23.64 -13.24
CA GLU A 72 7.28 24.18 -13.64
C GLU A 72 8.37 23.09 -13.65
N ARG A 73 8.32 22.19 -12.67
CA ARG A 73 9.23 21.04 -12.62
C ARG A 73 8.97 20.04 -13.74
N LEU A 74 7.70 19.79 -14.06
CA LEU A 74 7.30 18.92 -15.16
C LEU A 74 7.82 19.45 -16.49
N ASP A 75 7.64 20.75 -16.74
CA ASP A 75 8.14 21.44 -17.93
C ASP A 75 9.67 21.38 -18.04
N SER A 76 10.36 21.58 -16.91
CA SER A 76 11.83 21.45 -16.83
C SER A 76 12.32 20.03 -17.14
N LEU A 77 11.59 19.00 -16.67
CA LEU A 77 11.90 17.60 -16.95
C LEU A 77 11.64 17.27 -18.43
N ALA A 78 10.50 17.70 -18.97
CA ALA A 78 10.16 17.51 -20.37
C ALA A 78 11.21 18.15 -21.29
N THR A 79 11.53 19.42 -21.06
CA THR A 79 12.56 20.14 -21.82
C THR A 79 13.92 19.42 -21.76
N ALA A 80 14.36 19.00 -20.57
CA ALA A 80 15.64 18.31 -20.42
C ALA A 80 15.68 16.95 -21.14
N ARG A 81 14.55 16.24 -21.21
CA ARG A 81 14.42 14.97 -21.94
C ARG A 81 14.37 15.19 -23.45
N GLU A 82 13.60 16.16 -23.92
CA GLU A 82 13.50 16.54 -25.34
C GLU A 82 14.84 16.98 -25.92
N ASP A 83 15.60 17.78 -25.16
CA ASP A 83 16.93 18.26 -25.54
C ASP A 83 18.02 17.17 -25.43
N GLY A 84 17.70 15.99 -24.88
CA GLY A 84 18.68 14.94 -24.58
C GLY A 84 19.74 15.37 -23.55
N ASN A 85 19.47 16.40 -22.76
CA ASN A 85 20.40 16.98 -21.79
C ASN A 85 20.42 16.17 -20.48
N PHE A 86 21.11 15.03 -20.52
CA PHE A 86 21.20 14.12 -19.37
C PHE A 86 21.82 14.77 -18.13
N GLN A 87 22.70 15.76 -18.28
CA GLN A 87 23.32 16.44 -17.14
C GLN A 87 22.29 17.27 -16.38
N GLN A 88 21.40 17.95 -17.11
CA GLN A 88 20.28 18.67 -16.51
C GLN A 88 19.29 17.70 -15.87
N LEU A 89 18.99 16.57 -16.52
CA LEU A 89 18.10 15.54 -15.98
C LEU A 89 18.62 14.97 -14.65
N VAL A 90 19.91 14.65 -14.59
CA VAL A 90 20.62 14.22 -13.38
C VAL A 90 20.51 15.27 -12.27
N ASN A 91 20.71 16.55 -12.60
CA ASN A 91 20.61 17.64 -11.62
C ASN A 91 19.17 17.86 -11.12
N LEU A 92 18.18 17.73 -12.00
CA LEU A 92 16.76 17.80 -11.66
C LEU A 92 16.35 16.66 -10.73
N LEU A 93 16.78 15.42 -11.02
CA LEU A 93 16.46 14.27 -10.16
C LEU A 93 17.15 14.35 -8.80
N ARG A 94 18.44 14.73 -8.76
CA ARG A 94 19.17 14.88 -7.49
C ARG A 94 18.54 15.94 -6.56
N SER A 95 18.02 17.03 -7.13
CA SER A 95 17.42 18.13 -6.37
C SER A 95 15.90 18.02 -6.18
N GLY A 96 15.22 17.24 -7.02
CA GLY A 96 13.76 17.25 -7.15
C GLY A 96 13.08 15.99 -6.60
N LEU A 97 13.81 14.89 -6.39
CA LEU A 97 13.23 13.65 -5.90
C LEU A 97 12.96 13.70 -4.39
N VAL A 98 11.89 14.40 -4.03
CA VAL A 98 11.42 14.59 -2.64
C VAL A 98 10.02 14.01 -2.51
N ARG A 99 9.80 13.15 -1.51
CA ARG A 99 8.56 12.37 -1.33
C ARG A 99 7.28 13.19 -1.35
N ASN A 100 7.28 14.32 -0.64
CA ASN A 100 6.11 15.19 -0.51
C ASN A 100 6.39 16.58 -1.08
N LEU A 101 7.04 16.65 -2.24
CA LEU A 101 7.25 17.92 -2.94
C LEU A 101 5.89 18.58 -3.22
N GLY A 102 5.77 19.87 -2.91
CA GLY A 102 4.54 20.62 -3.18
C GLY A 102 3.28 20.07 -2.48
N ASN A 103 3.43 19.21 -1.46
CA ASN A 103 2.32 18.54 -0.76
C ASN A 103 1.48 17.56 -1.62
N ILE A 104 2.09 16.92 -2.62
CA ILE A 104 1.43 15.95 -3.51
C ILE A 104 0.91 14.69 -2.81
N THR A 105 1.39 14.35 -1.61
CA THR A 105 0.93 13.18 -0.84
C THR A 105 -0.19 13.50 0.14
N SER A 106 -0.83 14.67 0.03
CA SER A 106 -1.91 15.07 0.93
C SER A 106 -3.13 14.14 0.81
N PRO A 107 -3.62 13.52 1.91
CA PRO A 107 -4.76 12.59 1.86
C PRO A 107 -6.03 13.18 1.26
N LYS A 108 -6.21 14.51 1.38
CA LYS A 108 -7.38 15.23 0.83
C LYS A 108 -7.44 15.18 -0.70
N LEU A 109 -6.33 14.86 -1.37
CA LEU A 109 -6.27 14.72 -2.82
C LEU A 109 -6.78 13.36 -3.30
N TYR A 110 -6.60 12.32 -2.48
CA TYR A 110 -6.90 10.92 -2.81
C TYR A 110 -8.29 10.47 -2.31
N ASN A 111 -8.91 11.22 -1.40
CA ASN A 111 -10.26 10.91 -0.88
C ASN A 111 -11.41 11.49 -1.73
N ARG A 112 -11.15 11.87 -2.99
CA ARG A 112 -12.12 12.57 -3.85
C ARG A 112 -12.63 11.73 -5.01
N SER A 113 -11.82 10.83 -5.51
CA SER A 113 -12.16 9.86 -6.56
C SER A 113 -11.97 8.45 -6.02
N PHE A 114 -12.64 7.48 -6.62
CA PHE A 114 -12.50 6.07 -6.26
C PHE A 114 -11.18 5.50 -6.78
N ALA A 115 -10.79 5.87 -8.01
CA ALA A 115 -9.49 5.55 -8.60
C ALA A 115 -8.63 6.83 -8.70
N GLY A 116 -7.30 6.69 -8.72
CA GLY A 116 -6.37 7.79 -9.03
C GLY A 116 -6.46 9.05 -8.15
N THR A 117 -5.82 10.11 -8.62
CA THR A 117 -5.78 11.44 -8.00
C THR A 117 -5.74 12.54 -9.07
N LYS A 118 -5.10 13.67 -8.81
CA LYS A 118 -4.85 14.70 -9.83
C LYS A 118 -3.92 14.18 -10.93
N TYR A 119 -4.34 14.33 -12.19
CA TYR A 119 -3.52 13.99 -13.36
C TYR A 119 -2.13 14.65 -13.35
N LEU A 120 -2.03 15.92 -12.93
CA LEU A 120 -0.73 16.60 -12.83
C LEU A 120 0.25 15.88 -11.88
N ILE A 121 -0.26 15.27 -10.81
CA ILE A 121 0.56 14.51 -9.86
C ILE A 121 0.97 13.17 -10.47
N GLU A 122 0.03 12.48 -11.11
CA GLU A 122 0.30 11.19 -11.78
C GLU A 122 1.32 11.36 -12.91
N GLU A 123 1.11 12.34 -13.79
CA GLU A 123 2.04 12.68 -14.88
C GLU A 123 3.43 13.03 -14.33
N TYR A 124 3.51 13.84 -13.28
CA TYR A 124 4.79 14.18 -12.66
C TYR A 124 5.54 12.96 -12.11
N ILE A 125 4.84 12.04 -11.44
CA ILE A 125 5.44 10.81 -10.91
C ILE A 125 5.90 9.90 -12.06
N THR A 126 5.09 9.76 -13.11
CA THR A 126 5.42 8.99 -14.32
C THR A 126 6.67 9.55 -15.00
N GLN A 127 6.71 10.85 -15.24
CA GLN A 127 7.86 11.52 -15.88
C GLN A 127 9.15 11.38 -15.06
N ILE A 128 9.07 11.39 -13.73
CA ILE A 128 10.21 11.09 -12.86
C ILE A 128 10.66 9.64 -13.00
N ALA A 129 9.74 8.69 -12.99
CA ALA A 129 10.06 7.26 -13.12
C ALA A 129 10.74 6.98 -14.47
N GLU A 130 10.20 7.55 -15.55
CA GLU A 130 10.81 7.46 -16.88
C GLU A 130 12.19 8.14 -16.93
N ALA A 131 12.35 9.32 -16.33
CA ALA A 131 13.66 9.99 -16.26
C ALA A 131 14.72 9.15 -15.54
N VAL A 132 14.33 8.39 -14.50
CA VAL A 132 15.24 7.46 -13.79
C VAL A 132 15.62 6.28 -14.69
N GLU A 133 14.67 5.71 -15.43
CA GLU A 133 14.94 4.64 -16.41
C GLU A 133 15.80 5.14 -17.58
N ASP A 134 15.59 6.37 -18.06
CA ASP A 134 16.41 6.99 -19.10
C ASP A 134 17.87 7.06 -18.64
N ILE A 135 18.14 7.57 -17.43
CA ILE A 135 19.50 7.60 -16.85
C ILE A 135 20.08 6.19 -16.73
N ARG A 136 19.26 5.22 -16.32
CA ARG A 136 19.67 3.82 -16.22
C ARG A 136 20.02 3.23 -17.59
N ALA A 137 19.36 3.63 -18.66
CA ALA A 137 19.63 3.17 -20.03
C ALA A 137 20.84 3.87 -20.69
N LEU A 138 21.24 5.05 -20.20
CA LEU A 138 22.36 5.80 -20.81
C LEU A 138 23.66 4.99 -20.86
N PRO A 139 24.38 5.01 -22.01
CA PRO A 139 25.66 4.36 -22.14
C PRO A 139 26.70 5.08 -21.28
N THR A 140 27.57 4.31 -20.63
CA THR A 140 28.65 4.85 -19.79
C THR A 140 30.00 4.55 -20.37
N THR A 141 30.93 5.48 -20.24
CA THR A 141 32.35 5.25 -20.51
C THR A 141 33.09 4.88 -19.22
N PRO A 142 34.05 3.92 -19.26
CA PRO A 142 34.78 3.48 -18.08
C PRO A 142 35.78 4.51 -17.56
N SER A 143 36.16 5.51 -18.36
CA SER A 143 37.02 6.61 -17.93
C SER A 143 36.67 7.90 -18.67
N ALA A 144 36.79 9.05 -18.00
CA ALA A 144 36.62 10.36 -18.62
C ALA A 144 37.74 10.56 -19.66
N ILE A 145 37.45 10.27 -20.93
CA ILE A 145 38.37 10.61 -22.01
C ILE A 145 38.35 12.13 -22.12
N HIS A 146 39.45 12.77 -21.73
CA HIS A 146 39.67 14.20 -21.87
C HIS A 146 39.63 14.58 -23.37
N GLY A 147 38.46 14.96 -23.90
CA GLY A 147 38.40 15.54 -25.24
C GLY A 147 37.05 15.54 -25.96
N THR A 148 36.07 14.72 -25.59
CA THR A 148 34.81 14.61 -26.37
C THR A 148 33.57 14.71 -25.48
N GLY A 149 33.04 15.92 -25.36
CA GLY A 149 31.71 16.22 -24.79
C GLY A 149 31.51 15.86 -23.30
N PRO A 150 30.39 16.27 -22.70
CA PRO A 150 29.97 15.71 -21.43
C PRO A 150 29.64 14.23 -21.68
N SER A 151 30.44 13.32 -21.13
CA SER A 151 30.14 11.88 -21.13
C SER A 151 29.94 11.40 -19.69
N LEU A 152 28.88 10.62 -19.47
CA LEU A 152 28.56 10.08 -18.15
C LEU A 152 29.47 8.89 -17.86
N THR A 153 30.37 9.03 -16.90
CA THR A 153 31.21 7.90 -16.46
C THR A 153 30.38 6.89 -15.67
N THR A 154 30.82 5.62 -15.65
CA THR A 154 30.16 4.57 -14.86
C THR A 154 30.09 4.93 -13.37
N GLN A 155 31.16 5.51 -12.83
CA GLN A 155 31.21 5.91 -11.42
C GLN A 155 30.21 7.04 -11.12
N MET A 156 30.16 8.08 -11.96
CA MET A 156 29.21 9.19 -11.76
C MET A 156 27.76 8.74 -11.79
N LYS A 157 27.43 7.76 -12.64
CA LYS A 157 26.10 7.16 -12.69
C LYS A 157 25.77 6.39 -11.42
N LEU A 158 26.71 5.58 -10.93
CA LEU A 158 26.54 4.83 -9.69
C LEU A 158 26.37 5.76 -8.49
N ASP A 159 27.21 6.79 -8.37
CA ASP A 159 27.13 7.79 -7.29
C ASP A 159 25.79 8.52 -7.34
N CYS A 160 25.36 8.95 -8.53
CA CYS A 160 24.07 9.60 -8.70
C CYS A 160 22.90 8.71 -8.24
N ILE A 161 22.83 7.45 -8.69
CA ILE A 161 21.74 6.54 -8.31
C ILE A 161 21.79 6.23 -6.81
N HIS A 162 22.99 6.03 -6.27
CA HIS A 162 23.19 5.77 -4.85
C HIS A 162 22.70 6.92 -3.99
N ASP A 163 23.14 8.15 -4.28
CA ASP A 163 22.81 9.35 -3.52
C ASP A 163 21.34 9.72 -3.66
N THR A 164 20.78 9.65 -4.88
CA THR A 164 19.36 9.88 -5.13
C THR A 164 18.50 8.89 -4.35
N ARG A 165 18.89 7.60 -4.32
CA ARG A 165 18.18 6.58 -3.53
C ARG A 165 18.29 6.84 -2.02
N GLN A 166 19.45 7.28 -1.55
CA GLN A 166 19.66 7.60 -0.14
C GLN A 166 18.83 8.81 0.30
N ALA A 167 18.77 9.86 -0.54
CA ALA A 167 18.00 11.06 -0.28
C ALA A 167 16.49 10.81 -0.34
N PHE A 168 16.00 10.06 -1.32
CA PHE A 168 14.58 9.73 -1.43
C PHE A 168 14.13 8.71 -0.37
N GLY A 169 15.05 7.86 0.09
CA GLY A 169 14.83 6.84 1.10
C GLY A 169 13.99 5.65 0.61
N ARG A 170 13.59 4.79 1.55
CA ARG A 170 12.75 3.60 1.29
C ARG A 170 11.40 3.69 1.99
N SER A 171 10.37 3.11 1.36
CA SER A 171 9.04 2.96 1.96
C SER A 171 9.03 1.78 2.92
N THR A 172 8.23 1.89 3.99
CA THR A 172 7.96 0.80 4.93
C THR A 172 6.45 0.61 5.04
N LEU A 173 6.01 -0.64 5.06
CA LEU A 173 4.64 -0.97 5.45
C LEU A 173 4.59 -1.07 6.98
N VAL A 174 3.66 -0.37 7.62
CA VAL A 174 3.50 -0.41 9.08
C VAL A 174 2.17 -1.09 9.41
N LEU A 175 2.26 -2.30 9.97
CA LEU A 175 1.12 -3.09 10.42
C LEU A 175 0.91 -2.85 11.91
N GLN A 176 -0.05 -1.98 12.22
CA GLN A 176 -0.37 -1.65 13.60
C GLN A 176 -1.22 -2.74 14.25
N GLY A 177 -0.88 -3.08 15.50
CA GLY A 177 -1.63 -4.01 16.32
C GLY A 177 -3.02 -3.51 16.70
N GLY A 178 -4.01 -4.40 16.58
CA GLY A 178 -5.39 -4.17 16.97
C GLY A 178 -6.20 -5.44 16.74
N ALA A 179 -6.83 -5.96 17.80
CA ALA A 179 -7.39 -7.31 17.80
C ALA A 179 -8.57 -7.54 16.83
N ILE A 180 -9.19 -6.47 16.32
CA ILE A 180 -10.34 -6.53 15.41
C ILE A 180 -9.91 -6.61 13.93
N PHE A 181 -8.68 -6.25 13.60
CA PHE A 181 -8.24 -6.04 12.20
C PHE A 181 -7.06 -6.91 11.74
N GLY A 182 -6.69 -7.95 12.49
CA GLY A 182 -5.57 -8.84 12.12
C GLY A 182 -5.67 -9.39 10.69
N MET A 183 -6.86 -9.86 10.30
CA MET A 183 -7.10 -10.38 8.93
C MET A 183 -7.15 -9.27 7.86
N CYS A 184 -7.49 -8.03 8.23
CA CYS A 184 -7.48 -6.92 7.27
C CYS A 184 -6.06 -6.61 6.78
N HIS A 185 -5.06 -6.79 7.64
CA HIS A 185 -3.65 -6.64 7.26
C HIS A 185 -3.24 -7.63 6.16
N LEU A 186 -3.72 -8.88 6.21
CA LEU A 186 -3.47 -9.86 5.14
C LEU A 186 -4.06 -9.42 3.81
N GLY A 187 -5.29 -8.89 3.81
CA GLY A 187 -5.93 -8.35 2.60
C GLY A 187 -5.13 -7.20 1.98
N VAL A 188 -4.65 -6.26 2.81
CA VAL A 188 -3.80 -5.14 2.35
C VAL A 188 -2.47 -5.65 1.80
N VAL A 189 -1.81 -6.58 2.51
CA VAL A 189 -0.55 -7.18 2.04
C VAL A 189 -0.76 -7.91 0.72
N LYS A 190 -1.85 -8.67 0.57
CA LYS A 190 -2.21 -9.36 -0.67
C LYS A 190 -2.42 -8.39 -1.83
N ALA A 191 -3.18 -7.33 -1.63
CA ALA A 191 -3.38 -6.30 -2.65
C ALA A 191 -2.06 -5.65 -3.08
N LEU A 192 -1.21 -5.28 -2.12
CA LEU A 192 0.11 -4.71 -2.40
C LEU A 192 1.03 -5.70 -3.12
N PHE A 193 1.03 -6.96 -2.71
CA PHE A 193 1.86 -8.00 -3.30
C PHE A 193 1.46 -8.30 -4.74
N LEU A 194 0.17 -8.50 -5.02
CA LEU A 194 -0.34 -8.79 -6.36
C LEU A 194 -0.05 -7.67 -7.37
N ARG A 195 0.09 -6.42 -6.90
CA ARG A 195 0.47 -5.27 -7.74
C ARG A 195 1.97 -4.98 -7.75
N GLY A 196 2.80 -5.80 -7.10
CA GLY A 196 4.25 -5.57 -7.00
C GLY A 196 4.64 -4.33 -6.18
N LEU A 197 3.74 -3.85 -5.32
CA LEU A 197 3.90 -2.64 -4.50
C LEU A 197 4.27 -2.96 -3.04
N LEU A 198 4.37 -4.23 -2.66
CA LEU A 198 4.70 -4.62 -1.29
C LEU A 198 6.10 -4.12 -0.90
N PRO A 199 6.23 -3.22 0.09
CA PRO A 199 7.53 -2.70 0.50
C PRO A 199 8.43 -3.80 1.07
N ARG A 200 9.73 -3.72 0.77
CA ARG A 200 10.74 -4.64 1.33
C ARG A 200 10.94 -4.48 2.83
N ILE A 201 10.52 -3.36 3.41
CA ILE A 201 10.62 -3.09 4.85
C ILE A 201 9.22 -3.20 5.43
N ILE A 202 9.04 -4.13 6.37
CA ILE A 202 7.76 -4.38 7.03
C ILE A 202 7.98 -4.18 8.53
N THR A 203 7.21 -3.26 9.10
CA THR A 203 7.22 -2.94 10.52
C THR A 203 5.91 -3.39 11.14
N GLY A 204 5.94 -4.13 12.23
CA GLY A 204 4.74 -4.64 12.89
C GLY A 204 4.73 -4.39 14.40
N THR A 205 3.53 -4.19 14.94
CA THR A 205 3.30 -4.05 16.39
C THR A 205 2.18 -4.99 16.86
N ALA A 206 2.32 -5.65 18.01
CA ALA A 206 1.37 -6.63 18.55
C ALA A 206 0.81 -7.61 17.48
N THR A 207 -0.50 -7.64 17.22
CA THR A 207 -1.08 -8.51 16.17
C THR A 207 -0.51 -8.24 14.77
N GLY A 208 -0.12 -7.01 14.46
CA GLY A 208 0.52 -6.67 13.20
C GLY A 208 1.97 -7.15 13.11
N ALA A 209 2.65 -7.38 14.24
CA ALA A 209 3.97 -8.00 14.28
C ALA A 209 3.92 -9.46 13.83
N LEU A 210 2.88 -10.20 14.21
CA LEU A 210 2.66 -11.57 13.71
C LEU A 210 2.48 -11.60 12.19
N ILE A 211 1.59 -10.77 11.65
CA ILE A 211 1.37 -10.72 10.20
C ILE A 211 2.65 -10.26 9.48
N ALA A 212 3.37 -9.29 10.05
CA ALA A 212 4.65 -8.85 9.50
C ALA A 212 5.69 -9.98 9.48
N ALA A 213 5.81 -10.75 10.56
CA ALA A 213 6.72 -11.89 10.66
C ALA A 213 6.36 -12.96 9.64
N LEU A 214 5.08 -13.35 9.58
CA LEU A 214 4.57 -14.31 8.61
C LEU A 214 4.91 -13.90 7.17
N VAL A 215 4.75 -12.63 6.80
CA VAL A 215 5.07 -12.13 5.46
C VAL A 215 6.58 -12.08 5.21
N ALA A 216 7.38 -11.82 6.26
CA ALA A 216 8.82 -11.67 6.16
C ALA A 216 9.60 -13.00 6.15
N ILE A 217 9.03 -14.11 6.60
CA ILE A 217 9.70 -15.43 6.54
C ILE A 217 9.49 -16.15 5.20
N HIS A 218 8.43 -15.83 4.47
CA HIS A 218 8.08 -16.45 3.20
C HIS A 218 8.76 -15.74 2.04
N THR A 219 9.19 -16.51 1.03
CA THR A 219 9.74 -15.96 -0.21
C THR A 219 8.65 -15.31 -1.06
N GLU A 220 9.01 -14.64 -2.16
CA GLU A 220 8.01 -14.09 -3.10
C GLU A 220 7.13 -15.18 -3.71
N ASP A 221 7.67 -16.37 -3.96
CA ASP A 221 6.94 -17.49 -4.58
C ASP A 221 5.97 -18.19 -3.63
N GLU A 222 6.30 -18.25 -2.33
CA GLU A 222 5.49 -18.92 -1.31
C GLU A 222 4.33 -18.03 -0.81
N LEU A 223 4.52 -16.71 -0.85
CA LEU A 223 3.60 -15.76 -0.25
C LEU A 223 2.16 -15.82 -0.81
N PRO A 224 1.90 -16.04 -2.12
CA PRO A 224 0.54 -16.17 -2.64
C PRO A 224 -0.30 -17.28 -2.00
N ALA A 225 0.31 -18.43 -1.72
CA ALA A 225 -0.37 -19.57 -1.11
C ALA A 225 -0.74 -19.26 0.36
N VAL A 226 0.19 -18.63 1.07
CA VAL A 226 0.01 -18.18 2.45
C VAL A 226 -1.11 -17.14 2.53
N LEU A 227 -1.09 -16.12 1.67
CA LEU A 227 -2.08 -15.04 1.65
C LEU A 227 -3.47 -15.47 1.14
N SER A 228 -3.58 -16.62 0.47
CA SER A 228 -4.85 -17.16 0.00
C SER A 228 -5.56 -18.04 1.04
N GLY A 229 -4.91 -18.30 2.17
CA GLY A 229 -5.48 -19.05 3.29
C GLY A 229 -5.18 -20.55 3.27
N ASP A 230 -4.55 -21.06 2.21
CA ASP A 230 -4.18 -22.49 2.10
C ASP A 230 -2.99 -22.86 3.00
N GLY A 231 -2.20 -21.87 3.43
CA GLY A 231 -0.99 -22.07 4.22
C GLY A 231 -1.01 -21.51 5.64
N ILE A 232 -2.13 -20.95 6.12
CA ILE A 232 -2.20 -20.35 7.47
C ILE A 232 -3.35 -20.94 8.26
N ASP A 233 -3.05 -21.52 9.42
CA ASP A 233 -4.09 -21.83 10.41
C ASP A 233 -4.61 -20.54 11.05
N LEU A 234 -5.59 -19.92 10.39
CA LEU A 234 -6.28 -18.71 10.86
C LEU A 234 -7.44 -19.05 11.80
N SER A 235 -7.61 -20.30 12.25
CA SER A 235 -8.69 -20.69 13.18
C SER A 235 -8.65 -19.90 14.49
N ALA A 236 -7.45 -19.50 14.90
CA ALA A 236 -7.16 -18.57 16.01
C ALA A 236 -7.83 -17.19 15.84
N PHE A 237 -7.88 -16.66 14.61
CA PHE A 237 -8.49 -15.36 14.28
C PHE A 237 -9.95 -15.50 13.86
N ALA A 238 -10.29 -16.62 13.22
CA ALA A 238 -11.63 -17.03 12.86
C ALA A 238 -12.34 -17.64 14.08
N SER A 239 -12.58 -16.82 15.10
CA SER A 239 -13.37 -17.15 16.30
C SER A 239 -14.54 -18.09 15.98
N LYS A 240 -14.37 -19.39 16.24
CA LYS A 240 -15.35 -20.48 16.40
C LYS A 240 -16.81 -20.11 16.03
N ASN A 241 -17.07 -19.92 14.74
CA ASN A 241 -18.41 -19.84 14.17
C ASN A 241 -18.60 -21.07 13.29
N GLY A 242 -19.06 -22.18 13.86
CA GLY A 242 -19.35 -23.36 13.05
C GLY A 242 -19.35 -24.67 13.82
N HIS A 243 -20.28 -24.83 14.75
CA HIS A 243 -20.89 -26.13 14.97
C HIS A 243 -22.34 -25.86 15.35
N GLU A 244 -23.24 -25.95 14.37
CA GLU A 244 -24.48 -26.73 14.45
C GLU A 244 -25.24 -26.64 13.13
N ASN A 245 -25.71 -27.80 12.69
CA ASN A 245 -26.53 -28.03 11.50
C ASN A 245 -27.90 -27.35 11.64
N GLY A 246 -28.49 -26.96 10.51
CA GLY A 246 -29.93 -26.86 10.36
C GLY A 246 -30.47 -25.47 10.00
N ASP A 247 -30.94 -25.36 8.76
CA ASP A 247 -32.05 -24.55 8.24
C ASP A 247 -32.60 -23.33 9.01
N THR A 248 -32.85 -22.28 8.20
CA THR A 248 -33.90 -21.24 8.30
C THR A 248 -33.54 -19.84 8.82
N SER A 249 -33.85 -18.86 7.96
CA SER A 249 -34.30 -17.48 8.24
C SER A 249 -33.27 -16.35 8.47
N THR A 250 -33.23 -15.47 7.46
CA THR A 250 -32.41 -14.27 7.23
C THR A 250 -32.66 -13.08 8.19
N ALA A 251 -33.17 -13.31 9.41
CA ALA A 251 -33.54 -12.24 10.35
C ALA A 251 -32.71 -12.20 11.65
N GLN A 252 -31.86 -13.21 11.92
CA GLN A 252 -31.15 -13.34 13.20
C GLN A 252 -29.75 -12.69 13.25
N THR A 253 -29.22 -12.19 12.13
CA THR A 253 -27.81 -11.78 11.98
C THR A 253 -27.42 -10.53 12.78
N PHE A 254 -28.36 -9.63 13.09
CA PHE A 254 -28.03 -8.38 13.80
C PHE A 254 -27.96 -8.55 15.33
N ARG A 255 -28.84 -9.37 15.92
CA ARG A 255 -28.87 -9.58 17.38
C ARG A 255 -27.69 -10.45 17.86
N SER A 256 -27.33 -11.52 17.14
CA SER A 256 -26.20 -12.37 17.52
C SER A 256 -24.85 -11.65 17.36
N ARG A 257 -24.71 -10.80 16.33
CA ARG A 257 -23.55 -9.91 16.17
C ARG A 257 -23.44 -8.89 17.30
N TRP A 258 -24.57 -8.31 17.74
CA TRP A 258 -24.62 -7.36 18.84
C TRP A 258 -24.31 -8.01 20.19
N GLU A 259 -24.80 -9.23 20.44
CA GLU A 259 -24.46 -10.02 21.64
C GLU A 259 -22.99 -10.43 21.67
N THR A 260 -22.42 -10.82 20.52
CA THR A 260 -21.00 -11.16 20.40
C THR A 260 -20.11 -9.93 20.63
N LEU A 261 -20.52 -8.76 20.13
CA LEU A 261 -19.85 -7.48 20.38
C LEU A 261 -19.98 -7.03 21.85
N LEU A 262 -21.16 -7.15 22.45
CA LEU A 262 -21.37 -6.85 23.87
C LEU A 262 -20.57 -7.78 24.79
N ARG A 263 -20.44 -9.07 24.43
CA ARG A 263 -19.59 -10.02 25.16
C ARG A 263 -18.11 -9.66 25.07
N ARG A 264 -17.66 -9.17 23.91
CA ARG A 264 -16.31 -8.65 23.67
C ARG A 264 -16.04 -7.34 24.45
N ILE A 265 -17.00 -6.42 24.48
CA ILE A 265 -16.93 -5.15 25.24
C ILE A 265 -16.95 -5.41 26.77
N ARG A 266 -17.73 -6.39 27.22
CA ARG A 266 -17.82 -6.74 28.65
C ARG A 266 -16.57 -7.47 29.16
N ARG A 267 -15.89 -8.24 28.31
CA ARG A 267 -14.56 -8.83 28.60
C ARG A 267 -13.43 -7.80 28.56
N PHE A 268 -13.49 -6.85 27.64
CA PHE A 268 -12.57 -5.71 27.58
C PHE A 268 -12.52 -4.93 28.90
N SER A 269 -13.67 -4.76 29.55
CA SER A 269 -13.77 -4.10 30.86
C SER A 269 -13.22 -4.91 32.04
N LYS A 270 -12.90 -6.20 31.87
CA LYS A 270 -12.47 -7.10 32.97
C LYS A 270 -11.04 -7.63 32.82
N GLU A 271 -10.56 -7.89 31.60
CA GLU A 271 -9.30 -8.64 31.36
C GLU A 271 -8.29 -7.91 30.44
N GLY A 272 -8.67 -6.79 29.80
CA GLY A 272 -7.72 -5.95 29.03
C GLY A 272 -7.22 -6.50 27.69
N TYR A 273 -7.40 -7.80 27.38
CA TYR A 273 -6.95 -8.42 26.12
C TYR A 273 -8.12 -9.09 25.37
N PHE A 274 -8.15 -8.95 24.04
CA PHE A 274 -9.26 -9.42 23.18
C PHE A 274 -8.97 -10.78 22.50
N LEU A 275 -7.70 -11.14 22.33
CA LEU A 275 -7.24 -12.41 21.77
C LEU A 275 -6.42 -13.13 22.85
N ASP A 276 -6.64 -14.43 22.98
CA ASP A 276 -5.89 -15.28 23.90
C ASP A 276 -4.42 -15.32 23.45
N VAL A 277 -3.51 -14.88 24.31
CA VAL A 277 -2.07 -14.81 24.02
C VAL A 277 -1.53 -16.20 23.69
N THR A 278 -2.09 -17.25 24.32
CA THR A 278 -1.69 -18.63 24.06
C THR A 278 -2.08 -19.11 22.66
N VAL A 279 -3.28 -18.75 22.19
CA VAL A 279 -3.75 -19.06 20.84
C VAL A 279 -2.98 -18.28 19.78
N LEU A 280 -2.58 -17.04 20.10
CA LEU A 280 -1.72 -16.26 19.23
C LEU A 280 -0.33 -16.89 19.16
N GLU A 281 0.27 -17.26 20.29
CA GLU A 281 1.58 -17.93 20.39
C GLU A 281 1.60 -19.28 19.64
N GLU A 282 0.56 -20.10 19.78
CA GLU A 282 0.43 -21.34 19.01
C GLU A 282 0.31 -21.08 17.51
N CYS A 283 -0.47 -20.07 17.12
CA CYS A 283 -0.56 -19.64 15.72
C CYS A 283 0.79 -19.13 15.20
N VAL A 284 1.53 -18.37 16.00
CA VAL A 284 2.87 -17.89 15.63
C VAL A 284 3.81 -19.07 15.48
N ARG A 285 3.89 -19.97 16.47
CA ARG A 285 4.79 -21.13 16.44
C ARG A 285 4.45 -22.09 15.30
N ALA A 286 3.17 -22.31 15.02
CA ALA A 286 2.72 -23.20 13.94
C ALA A 286 3.02 -22.64 12.54
N ASN A 287 2.97 -21.32 12.34
CA ASN A 287 3.11 -20.69 11.03
C ASN A 287 4.48 -20.04 10.79
N VAL A 288 5.20 -19.66 11.85
CA VAL A 288 6.51 -18.99 11.79
C VAL A 288 7.68 -19.94 12.08
N GLY A 289 7.45 -20.94 12.94
CA GLY A 289 8.50 -21.84 13.41
C GLY A 289 9.61 -21.12 14.19
N ASP A 290 10.75 -21.78 14.34
CA ASP A 290 11.89 -21.27 15.11
C ASP A 290 12.89 -20.45 14.26
N LEU A 291 12.39 -19.72 13.25
CA LEU A 291 13.22 -18.88 12.38
C LEU A 291 13.67 -17.61 13.09
N THR A 292 14.97 -17.33 13.03
CA THR A 292 15.55 -16.08 13.55
C THR A 292 15.37 -14.90 12.60
N PHE A 293 15.49 -13.67 13.10
CA PHE A 293 15.42 -12.47 12.26
C PHE A 293 16.47 -12.46 11.13
N GLU A 294 17.67 -12.98 11.39
CA GLU A 294 18.71 -13.10 10.38
C GLU A 294 18.36 -14.13 9.30
N GLU A 295 17.87 -15.31 9.70
CA GLU A 295 17.45 -16.36 8.75
C GLU A 295 16.28 -15.91 7.90
N ALA A 296 15.29 -15.25 8.51
CA ALA A 296 14.15 -14.66 7.81
C ALA A 296 14.60 -13.66 6.75
N TYR A 297 15.51 -12.73 7.11
CA TYR A 297 16.09 -11.78 6.18
C TYR A 297 16.89 -12.47 5.06
N ASN A 298 17.69 -13.48 5.41
CA ASN A 298 18.51 -14.19 4.43
C ASN A 298 17.66 -14.94 3.40
N ARG A 299 16.51 -15.48 3.83
CA ARG A 299 15.56 -16.21 2.98
C ARG A 299 14.71 -15.28 2.11
N SER A 300 14.02 -14.30 2.69
CA SER A 300 13.05 -13.47 1.94
C SER A 300 13.61 -12.17 1.38
N LYS A 301 14.78 -11.73 1.88
CA LYS A 301 15.35 -10.38 1.64
C LYS A 301 14.44 -9.22 2.05
N ARG A 302 13.41 -9.50 2.87
CA ARG A 302 12.56 -8.49 3.50
C ARG A 302 13.10 -8.15 4.89
N VAL A 303 13.14 -6.86 5.20
CA VAL A 303 13.54 -6.35 6.50
C VAL A 303 12.32 -6.35 7.42
N LEU A 304 12.32 -7.26 8.39
CA LEU A 304 11.32 -7.31 9.46
C LEU A 304 11.74 -6.41 10.62
N ASN A 305 10.85 -5.51 11.03
CA ASN A 305 11.00 -4.66 12.20
C ASN A 305 9.85 -4.93 13.17
N ILE A 306 10.14 -5.39 14.37
CA ILE A 306 9.14 -5.55 15.44
C ILE A 306 9.45 -4.55 16.54
N THR A 307 8.47 -3.70 16.87
CA THR A 307 8.61 -2.77 17.99
C THR A 307 7.90 -3.32 19.22
N VAL A 308 8.65 -3.47 20.30
CA VAL A 308 8.13 -3.93 21.59
C VAL A 308 8.12 -2.76 22.57
N ALA A 309 6.94 -2.44 23.11
CA ALA A 309 6.81 -1.49 24.18
C ALA A 309 7.22 -2.17 25.49
N THR A 310 8.24 -1.66 26.16
CA THR A 310 8.63 -2.10 27.50
C THR A 310 7.66 -1.55 28.53
N GLU A 311 7.12 -2.41 29.40
CA GLU A 311 6.25 -2.02 30.51
C GLU A 311 7.06 -1.26 31.59
N GLY A 312 7.19 0.06 31.42
CA GLY A 312 7.75 0.97 32.40
C GLY A 312 7.51 2.42 31.99
N GLN A 313 7.10 3.28 32.92
CA GLN A 313 6.97 4.72 32.68
C GLN A 313 8.33 5.31 32.29
N GLY A 314 8.62 5.42 30.99
CA GLY A 314 9.87 5.94 30.45
C GLY A 314 10.77 4.92 29.72
N GLY A 315 10.31 3.68 29.51
CA GLY A 315 11.08 2.70 28.74
C GLY A 315 11.21 3.09 27.25
N VAL A 316 12.43 3.05 26.71
CA VAL A 316 12.69 3.26 25.28
C VAL A 316 12.13 2.06 24.51
N PRO A 317 11.25 2.25 23.52
CA PRO A 317 10.71 1.14 22.74
C PRO A 317 11.86 0.37 22.07
N THR A 318 11.87 -0.94 22.25
CA THR A 318 12.93 -1.79 21.69
C THR A 318 12.54 -2.19 20.28
N LEU A 319 13.43 -1.94 19.32
CA LEU A 319 13.28 -2.35 17.93
C LEU A 319 14.07 -3.64 17.69
N LEU A 320 13.37 -4.70 17.31
CA LEU A 320 13.94 -5.99 16.96
C LEU A 320 13.97 -6.14 15.44
N ASN A 321 15.14 -6.39 14.89
CA ASN A 321 15.34 -6.72 13.47
C ASN A 321 16.64 -7.52 13.28
N TYR A 322 16.95 -7.87 12.03
CA TYR A 322 18.16 -8.64 11.68
C TYR A 322 19.50 -7.97 12.05
N LEU A 323 19.51 -6.66 12.36
CA LEU A 323 20.71 -5.94 12.80
C LEU A 323 20.80 -5.84 14.33
N THR A 324 19.68 -5.57 15.00
CA THR A 324 19.64 -5.33 16.46
C THR A 324 19.44 -6.61 17.26
N ALA A 325 18.82 -7.63 16.67
CA ALA A 325 18.43 -8.88 17.32
C ALA A 325 18.52 -10.09 16.35
N PRO A 326 19.67 -10.34 15.70
CA PRO A 326 19.79 -11.35 14.63
C PRO A 326 19.41 -12.76 15.07
N ASN A 327 19.81 -13.15 16.28
CA ASN A 327 19.62 -14.50 16.84
C ASN A 327 18.29 -14.67 17.60
N VAL A 328 17.43 -13.65 17.61
CA VAL A 328 16.12 -13.74 18.26
C VAL A 328 15.15 -14.38 17.27
N VAL A 329 14.31 -15.30 17.76
CA VAL A 329 13.28 -15.96 16.96
C VAL A 329 12.18 -14.94 16.62
N CYS A 330 11.65 -15.01 15.41
CA CYS A 330 10.54 -14.14 14.98
C CYS A 330 9.21 -14.49 15.66
N SER A 331 9.13 -15.64 16.35
CA SER A 331 7.96 -16.17 17.03
C SER A 331 7.78 -15.64 18.45
#